data_AF-A0AAN8FR49-F1
#
_entry.id   AF-A0AAN8FR49-F1
#
_cell.length_a   1.000
_cell.length_b   1.000
_cell.length_c   1.000
_cell.angle_alpha   90.00
_cell.angle_beta   90.00
_cell.angle_gamma   90.00
#
_symmetry.space_group_name_H-M   'P 1'
#
loop_
_entity.id
_entity.type
_entity.pdbx_description
1 polymer ?
#
loop_
_entity_poly.entity_id
_entity_poly.type
_entity_poly.pdbx_seq_one_letter_code
_entity_poly.pdbx_strand_id
1 'polypeptide(L)'
;MSVTGKEDVYESEDLPESEQFLSSFSAKSTVDSADNENIELIHLDIDAARKRFKDRTLNTRNIDFSDSIAKRRGKSYGSSVYVLEVVGRDYGEPETTDQKYNRIACEIDELAKQIQEQSAESAPMVNESSITALADELKAVKVSKASGGVPPSNEKDATSKTEKSADGKLLSLEHRLRRIETLVGETDTCRQPIADFMEDIRFRLDALNPSYVEGMETKLNSLISKLDQ
;
A
#
# COMPACT_ATOMS: atom_id res chain seq x y z
N MET A 1 -24.70 -26.53 -52.71
CA MET A 1 -25.26 -25.44 -51.87
C MET A 1 -24.10 -24.58 -51.44
N SER A 2 -23.99 -23.38 -52.01
CA SER A 2 -22.91 -22.46 -51.70
C SER A 2 -23.31 -21.64 -50.47
N VAL A 3 -22.67 -21.90 -49.33
CA VAL A 3 -22.75 -21.03 -48.15
C VAL A 3 -21.79 -19.86 -48.36
N THR A 4 -22.19 -18.93 -49.22
CA THR A 4 -21.49 -17.66 -49.40
C THR A 4 -21.91 -16.68 -48.31
N GLY A 5 -20.95 -16.32 -47.47
CA GLY A 5 -20.74 -14.92 -47.08
C GLY A 5 -21.41 -14.48 -45.78
N LYS A 6 -20.91 -14.97 -44.65
CA LYS A 6 -20.70 -14.18 -43.42
C LYS A 6 -19.50 -14.77 -42.67
N GLU A 7 -18.55 -13.91 -42.29
CA GLU A 7 -17.41 -14.31 -41.47
C GLU A 7 -17.94 -14.84 -40.13
N ASP A 8 -17.46 -16.01 -39.71
CA ASP A 8 -17.93 -16.68 -38.48
C ASP A 8 -17.38 -15.99 -37.22
N VAL A 9 -16.39 -15.11 -37.40
CA VAL A 9 -15.73 -14.34 -36.33
C VAL A 9 -15.99 -12.86 -36.57
N TYR A 10 -16.62 -12.22 -35.61
CA TYR A 10 -16.87 -10.78 -35.58
C TYR A 10 -16.06 -10.17 -34.44
N GLU A 11 -14.86 -9.70 -34.76
CA GLU A 11 -14.00 -8.95 -33.85
C GLU A 11 -13.91 -7.48 -34.31
N SER A 12 -13.74 -6.57 -33.36
CA SER A 12 -13.45 -5.17 -33.69
C SER A 12 -12.05 -5.08 -34.31
N GLU A 13 -11.84 -4.15 -35.24
CA GLU A 13 -10.48 -3.83 -35.68
C GLU A 13 -9.68 -3.35 -34.46
N ASP A 14 -8.75 -4.19 -33.99
CA ASP A 14 -7.89 -3.84 -32.87
C ASP A 14 -7.01 -2.66 -33.27
N LEU A 15 -7.15 -1.56 -32.53
CA LEU A 15 -6.25 -0.43 -32.66
C LEU A 15 -4.82 -0.90 -32.37
N PRO A 16 -3.82 -0.47 -33.15
CA PRO A 16 -2.45 -0.89 -32.95
C PRO A 16 -2.02 -0.59 -31.51
N GLU A 17 -1.39 -1.57 -30.84
CA GLU A 17 -0.99 -1.47 -29.42
C GLU A 17 -0.19 -0.19 -29.13
N SER A 18 0.57 0.31 -30.11
CA SER A 18 1.34 1.57 -30.03
C SER A 18 0.49 2.82 -29.75
N GLU A 19 -0.78 2.84 -30.15
CA GLU A 19 -1.69 3.97 -29.91
C GLU A 19 -2.37 3.92 -28.53
N GLN A 20 -2.41 2.74 -27.89
CA GLN A 20 -3.03 2.57 -26.57
C GLN A 20 -2.19 3.19 -25.44
N PHE A 21 -0.86 3.14 -25.55
CA PHE A 21 0.08 3.65 -24.54
C PHE A 21 0.24 5.18 -24.56
N LEU A 22 0.06 5.83 -25.71
CA LEU A 22 0.20 7.29 -25.83
C LEU A 22 -0.89 8.04 -25.02
N SER A 23 -2.09 7.46 -24.94
CA SER A 23 -3.23 8.09 -24.25
C SER A 23 -3.16 8.02 -22.73
N SER A 24 -2.52 7.01 -22.16
CA SER A 24 -2.53 6.76 -20.71
C SER A 24 -1.37 7.41 -19.96
N PHE A 25 -0.20 7.56 -20.60
CA PHE A 25 0.98 8.11 -19.94
C PHE A 25 1.30 9.57 -20.31
N SER A 26 1.03 9.98 -21.55
CA SER A 26 1.39 11.33 -22.02
C SER A 26 0.28 12.36 -21.84
N ALA A 27 -0.99 11.95 -21.75
CA ALA A 27 -2.11 12.91 -21.79
C ALA A 27 -2.39 13.64 -20.48
N LYS A 28 -1.79 13.23 -19.34
CA LYS A 28 -2.23 13.72 -18.02
C LYS A 28 -1.20 14.49 -17.20
N SER A 29 0.08 14.55 -17.60
CA SER A 29 1.11 15.07 -16.69
C SER A 29 1.72 16.43 -17.05
N THR A 30 1.68 16.88 -18.30
CA THR A 30 2.46 18.08 -18.69
C THR A 30 1.61 19.22 -19.24
N VAL A 31 0.47 18.95 -19.87
CA VAL A 31 -0.33 19.99 -20.52
C VAL A 31 -1.43 20.54 -19.59
N ASP A 32 -2.08 19.71 -18.76
CA ASP A 32 -3.19 20.16 -17.90
C ASP A 32 -2.75 20.88 -16.61
N SER A 33 -1.48 20.81 -16.22
CA SER A 33 -1.02 21.35 -14.93
C SER A 33 -0.33 22.72 -15.02
N ALA A 34 0.22 23.09 -16.18
CA ALA A 34 0.95 24.35 -16.36
C ALA A 34 0.03 25.58 -16.51
N ASP A 35 -1.24 25.37 -16.84
CA ASP A 35 -2.23 26.44 -17.08
C ASP A 35 -3.12 26.74 -15.85
N ASN A 36 -2.88 26.11 -14.70
CA ASN A 36 -3.64 26.39 -13.49
C ASN A 36 -3.06 27.61 -12.75
N GLU A 37 -3.65 28.80 -12.96
CA GLU A 37 -3.25 30.06 -12.29
C GLU A 37 -3.22 29.99 -10.75
N ASN A 38 -3.87 28.98 -10.14
CA ASN A 38 -3.94 28.78 -8.70
C ASN A 38 -3.05 27.65 -8.17
N ILE A 39 -2.25 26.99 -9.00
CA ILE A 39 -1.39 25.86 -8.58
C ILE A 39 0.07 26.19 -8.86
N GLU A 40 0.89 26.18 -7.81
CA GLU A 40 2.35 26.28 -7.95
C GLU A 40 2.97 24.88 -7.96
N LEU A 41 3.67 24.55 -9.05
CA LEU A 41 4.44 23.32 -9.16
C LEU A 41 5.85 23.55 -8.60
N ILE A 42 6.12 22.99 -7.41
CA ILE A 42 7.42 23.10 -6.75
C ILE A 42 8.28 21.90 -7.17
N HIS A 43 9.42 22.16 -7.82
CA HIS A 43 10.41 21.12 -8.12
C HIS A 43 11.09 20.63 -6.84
N LEU A 44 11.06 19.32 -6.61
CA LEU A 44 11.65 18.68 -5.44
C LEU A 44 12.97 18.00 -5.81
N ASP A 45 14.08 18.62 -5.40
CA ASP A 45 15.40 17.99 -5.42
C ASP A 45 15.63 17.20 -4.13
N ILE A 46 15.59 15.87 -4.25
CA ILE A 46 15.75 14.93 -3.14
C ILE A 46 17.15 15.06 -2.51
N ASP A 47 18.19 15.29 -3.30
CA ASP A 47 19.56 15.39 -2.82
C ASP A 47 19.77 16.71 -2.06
N ALA A 48 19.23 17.82 -2.58
CA ALA A 48 19.22 19.09 -1.87
C ALA A 48 18.40 19.00 -0.57
N ALA A 49 17.23 18.36 -0.59
CA ALA A 49 16.43 18.14 0.61
C ALA A 49 17.19 17.30 1.64
N ARG A 50 17.78 16.18 1.23
CA ARG A 50 18.58 15.32 2.09
C ARG A 50 19.74 16.09 2.73
N LYS A 51 20.45 16.92 1.97
CA LYS A 51 21.52 17.79 2.50
C LYS A 51 20.99 18.80 3.53
N ARG A 52 19.80 19.37 3.31
CA ARG A 52 19.17 20.33 4.24
C ARG A 52 18.81 19.72 5.60
N PHE A 53 18.42 18.44 5.63
CA PHE A 53 17.92 17.77 6.83
C PHE A 53 18.88 16.74 7.45
N LYS A 54 20.01 16.42 6.81
CA LYS A 54 20.96 15.36 7.22
C LYS A 54 21.31 15.36 8.71
N ASP A 55 21.51 16.54 9.29
CA ASP A 55 21.97 16.71 10.67
C ASP A 55 20.88 17.29 11.60
N ARG A 56 19.61 17.32 11.15
CA ARG A 56 18.49 17.80 11.95
C ARG A 56 17.76 16.62 12.60
N THR A 57 17.76 16.57 13.93
CA THR A 57 17.05 15.55 14.71
C THR A 57 15.77 16.11 15.32
N LEU A 58 14.69 15.33 15.35
CA LEU A 58 13.44 15.70 16.01
C LEU A 58 13.45 15.20 17.47
N ASN A 59 12.96 16.03 18.40
CA ASN A 59 12.77 15.64 19.80
C ASN A 59 11.32 15.16 19.99
N THR A 60 11.16 13.90 20.38
CA THR A 60 9.84 13.26 20.59
C THR A 60 9.51 13.01 22.07
N ARG A 61 10.33 13.53 23.01
CA ARG A 61 10.23 13.19 24.45
C ARG A 61 8.90 13.57 25.12
N ASN A 62 8.20 14.57 24.59
CA ASN A 62 6.94 15.09 25.15
C ASN A 62 5.74 14.84 24.22
N ILE A 63 5.85 13.89 23.29
CA ILE A 63 4.74 13.50 22.43
C ILE A 63 4.04 12.33 23.11
N ASP A 64 2.85 12.59 23.64
CA ASP A 64 1.99 11.57 24.23
C ASP A 64 0.79 11.32 23.31
N PHE A 65 0.62 10.06 22.89
CA PHE A 65 -0.53 9.60 22.11
C PHE A 65 -1.62 8.96 23.00
N SER A 66 -1.56 9.17 24.32
CA SER A 66 -2.56 8.70 25.28
C SER A 66 -3.91 9.41 25.16
N ASP A 67 -4.02 10.46 24.32
CA ASP A 67 -5.32 11.05 24.04
C ASP A 67 -6.23 10.00 23.38
N SER A 68 -7.44 9.88 23.92
CA SER A 68 -8.36 8.82 23.55
C SER A 68 -8.89 9.07 22.15
N ILE A 69 -8.35 8.37 21.14
CA ILE A 69 -8.88 8.35 19.78
C ILE A 69 -10.27 7.69 19.68
N ALA A 70 -10.70 7.01 20.76
CA ALA A 70 -12.04 6.47 20.83
C ALA A 70 -13.04 7.64 20.81
N LYS A 71 -13.87 7.69 19.76
CA LYS A 71 -15.01 8.61 19.69
C LYS A 71 -15.78 8.51 21.01
N ARG A 72 -15.81 9.60 21.77
CA ARG A 72 -16.59 9.72 23.01
C ARG A 72 -18.00 9.19 22.70
N ARG A 73 -18.36 8.03 23.25
CA ARG A 73 -19.64 7.37 22.95
C ARG A 73 -20.75 8.37 23.26
N GLY A 74 -21.44 8.84 22.23
CA GLY A 74 -22.61 9.70 22.42
C GLY A 74 -23.60 8.98 23.34
N LYS A 75 -24.31 9.73 24.18
CA LYS A 75 -25.42 9.21 25.01
C LYS A 75 -26.64 8.82 24.16
N SER A 76 -26.43 8.26 22.98
CA SER A 76 -27.48 7.78 22.09
C SER A 76 -27.73 6.30 22.35
N TYR A 77 -28.98 5.89 22.13
CA TYR A 77 -29.40 4.50 22.24
C TYR A 77 -28.64 3.62 21.24
N GLY A 78 -28.09 2.50 21.75
CA GLY A 78 -27.74 1.28 21.00
C GLY A 78 -26.89 1.46 19.74
N SER A 79 -25.57 1.27 19.87
CA SER A 79 -24.80 0.75 18.72
C SER A 79 -25.34 -0.65 18.42
N SER A 80 -25.84 -0.88 17.22
CA SER A 80 -26.35 -2.18 16.72
C SER A 80 -25.32 -3.31 16.71
N VAL A 81 -24.12 -3.07 17.24
CA VAL A 81 -22.97 -3.99 17.25
C VAL A 81 -23.05 -5.02 18.39
N TYR A 82 -23.94 -4.85 19.37
CA TYR A 82 -24.07 -5.78 20.49
C TYR A 82 -25.49 -6.35 20.58
N VAL A 83 -25.81 -7.29 19.69
CA VAL A 83 -26.91 -8.23 19.96
C VAL A 83 -26.37 -9.22 20.99
N LEU A 84 -26.88 -9.15 22.22
CA LEU A 84 -26.53 -10.10 23.27
C LEU A 84 -27.23 -11.43 22.96
N GLU A 85 -26.55 -12.31 22.23
CA GLU A 85 -27.04 -13.66 21.98
C GLU A 85 -26.74 -14.55 23.20
N VAL A 86 -27.78 -15.05 23.84
CA VAL A 86 -27.72 -16.08 24.88
C VAL A 86 -28.53 -17.27 24.37
N VAL A 87 -27.90 -18.44 24.34
CA VAL A 87 -28.52 -19.67 23.87
C VAL A 87 -29.38 -20.27 24.99
N GLY A 88 -30.61 -20.66 24.66
CA GLY A 88 -31.53 -21.31 25.61
C GLY A 88 -31.17 -22.78 25.87
N ARG A 89 -31.63 -23.33 27.00
CA ARG A 89 -31.34 -24.73 27.41
C ARG A 89 -31.74 -25.79 26.37
N ASP A 90 -32.73 -25.51 25.54
CA ASP A 90 -33.29 -26.45 24.55
C ASP A 90 -32.70 -26.26 23.14
N TYR A 91 -31.57 -25.55 23.01
CA TYR A 91 -30.93 -25.34 21.72
C TYR A 91 -30.10 -26.56 21.29
N GLY A 92 -30.36 -27.05 20.09
CA GLY A 92 -29.79 -28.32 19.59
C GLY A 92 -28.34 -28.26 19.10
N GLU A 93 -27.76 -27.07 18.92
CA GLU A 93 -26.40 -26.87 18.41
C GLU A 93 -25.43 -26.47 19.53
N PRO A 94 -24.13 -26.78 19.42
CA PRO A 94 -23.14 -26.39 20.43
C PRO A 94 -22.95 -24.87 20.50
N GLU A 95 -22.86 -24.33 21.72
CA GLU A 95 -22.68 -22.90 21.96
C GLU A 95 -21.36 -22.36 21.39
N THR A 96 -21.40 -21.19 20.74
CA THR A 96 -20.17 -20.46 20.39
C THR A 96 -19.50 -19.87 21.62
N THR A 97 -18.19 -19.56 21.54
CA THR A 97 -17.43 -19.01 22.69
C THR A 97 -18.01 -17.70 23.23
N ASP A 98 -18.55 -16.85 22.35
CA ASP A 98 -19.11 -15.55 22.75
C ASP A 98 -20.52 -15.72 23.35
N GLN A 99 -21.33 -16.66 22.84
CA GLN A 99 -22.62 -17.03 23.45
C GLN A 99 -22.43 -17.66 24.84
N LYS A 100 -21.43 -18.54 24.99
CA LYS A 100 -21.06 -19.14 26.28
C LYS A 100 -20.59 -18.10 27.28
N TYR A 101 -19.79 -17.12 26.85
CA TYR A 101 -19.40 -15.98 27.68
C TYR A 101 -20.63 -15.21 28.19
N ASN A 102 -21.58 -14.90 27.30
CA ASN A 102 -22.79 -14.17 27.66
C ASN A 102 -23.65 -14.97 28.65
N ARG A 103 -23.82 -16.28 28.44
CA ARG A 103 -24.54 -17.17 29.37
C ARG A 103 -23.89 -17.19 30.75
N ILE A 104 -22.58 -17.41 30.82
CA ILE A 104 -21.86 -17.46 32.10
C ILE A 104 -21.96 -16.10 32.82
N ALA A 105 -21.86 -14.97 32.09
CA ALA A 105 -22.05 -13.65 32.69
C ALA A 105 -23.44 -13.50 33.33
N CYS A 106 -24.49 -13.98 32.66
CA CYS A 106 -25.85 -14.00 33.22
C CYS A 106 -25.97 -14.93 34.44
N GLU A 107 -25.39 -16.13 34.37
CA GLU A 107 -25.42 -17.10 35.48
C GLU A 107 -24.71 -16.58 36.74
N ILE A 108 -23.58 -15.87 36.58
CA ILE A 108 -22.86 -15.22 37.69
C ILE A 108 -23.71 -14.11 38.31
N ASP A 109 -24.38 -13.29 37.49
CA ASP A 109 -25.28 -12.23 37.97
C ASP A 109 -26.51 -12.80 38.68
N GLU A 110 -27.07 -13.92 38.18
CA GLU A 110 -28.18 -14.63 38.84
C GLU A 110 -27.75 -15.21 40.19
N LEU A 111 -26.57 -15.84 40.26
CA LEU A 111 -26.03 -16.37 41.50
C LEU A 111 -25.76 -15.25 42.53
N ALA A 112 -25.25 -14.10 42.08
CA ALA A 112 -25.06 -12.93 42.93
C ALA A 112 -26.38 -12.45 43.55
N LYS A 113 -27.46 -12.41 42.75
CA LYS A 113 -28.81 -12.07 43.24
C LYS A 113 -29.33 -13.10 44.23
N GLN A 114 -29.17 -14.39 43.94
CA GLN A 114 -29.60 -15.47 44.85
C GLN A 114 -28.90 -15.37 46.21
N ILE A 115 -27.62 -15.01 46.26
CA ILE A 115 -26.90 -14.83 47.53
C ILE A 115 -27.33 -13.56 48.25
N GLN A 116 -27.60 -12.47 47.51
CA GLN A 116 -28.17 -11.27 48.10
C GLN A 116 -29.54 -11.56 48.74
N GLU A 117 -30.39 -12.34 48.08
CA GLU A 117 -31.70 -12.76 48.58
C GLU A 117 -31.59 -13.76 49.75
N GLN A 118 -30.66 -14.73 49.70
CA GLN A 118 -30.44 -15.73 50.74
C GLN A 118 -29.69 -15.22 51.97
N SER A 119 -28.97 -14.10 51.87
CA SER A 119 -28.31 -13.44 53.01
C SER A 119 -29.30 -13.02 54.11
N ALA A 120 -30.60 -12.98 53.82
CA ALA A 120 -31.66 -12.75 54.78
C ALA A 120 -32.05 -14.00 55.61
N GLU A 121 -31.71 -15.22 55.16
CA GLU A 121 -32.30 -16.46 55.71
C GLU A 121 -31.28 -17.57 56.09
N SER A 122 -30.00 -17.51 55.65
CA SER A 122 -28.94 -18.43 56.13
C SER A 122 -27.53 -17.95 55.79
N ALA A 123 -26.50 -18.50 56.47
CA ALA A 123 -25.10 -18.21 56.16
C ALA A 123 -24.72 -18.80 54.79
N PRO A 124 -24.38 -17.96 53.79
CA PRO A 124 -24.13 -18.46 52.44
C PRO A 124 -22.84 -19.27 52.38
N MET A 125 -22.89 -20.43 51.72
CA MET A 125 -21.72 -21.28 51.48
C MET A 125 -20.66 -20.61 50.58
N VAL A 126 -21.07 -19.60 49.81
CA VAL A 126 -20.22 -18.87 48.86
C VAL A 126 -20.18 -17.39 49.25
N ASN A 127 -18.98 -16.82 49.32
CA ASN A 127 -18.78 -15.42 49.68
C ASN A 127 -19.11 -14.48 48.51
N GLU A 128 -19.84 -13.41 48.77
CA GLU A 128 -20.17 -12.35 47.80
C GLU A 128 -18.92 -11.71 47.16
N SER A 129 -17.85 -11.53 47.95
CA SER A 129 -16.56 -11.03 47.47
C SER A 129 -15.88 -11.95 46.45
N SER A 130 -16.11 -13.26 46.53
CA SER A 130 -15.57 -14.23 45.57
C SER A 130 -16.32 -14.18 44.23
N ILE A 131 -17.63 -13.89 44.26
CA ILE A 131 -18.45 -13.79 43.06
C ILE A 131 -18.18 -12.50 42.30
N THR A 132 -18.00 -11.40 43.03
CA THR A 132 -17.57 -10.13 42.43
C THR A 132 -16.18 -10.25 41.78
N ALA A 133 -15.23 -10.93 42.42
CA ALA A 133 -13.93 -11.24 41.83
C ALA A 133 -14.04 -12.09 40.54
N LEU A 134 -14.91 -13.11 40.53
CA LEU A 134 -15.18 -13.93 39.35
C LEU A 134 -15.78 -13.10 38.20
N ALA A 135 -16.71 -12.19 38.49
CA ALA A 135 -17.30 -11.31 37.49
C ALA A 135 -16.26 -10.35 36.86
N ASP A 136 -15.32 -9.86 37.66
CA ASP A 136 -14.25 -8.98 37.19
C ASP A 136 -13.19 -9.72 36.38
N GLU A 137 -12.82 -10.94 36.80
CA GLU A 137 -11.92 -11.81 36.04
C GLU A 137 -12.52 -12.16 34.67
N LEU A 138 -13.82 -12.51 34.63
CA LEU A 138 -14.52 -12.80 33.39
C LEU A 138 -14.51 -11.59 32.43
N LYS A 139 -14.74 -10.36 32.94
CA LYS A 139 -14.65 -9.13 32.14
C LYS A 139 -13.23 -8.87 31.62
N ALA A 140 -12.19 -9.13 32.41
CA ALA A 140 -10.80 -8.95 32.00
C ALA A 140 -10.38 -9.88 30.85
N VAL A 141 -10.89 -11.12 30.86
CA VAL A 141 -10.66 -12.09 29.77
C VAL A 141 -11.25 -11.61 28.44
N LYS A 142 -12.44 -10.98 28.46
CA LYS A 142 -13.06 -10.41 27.24
C LYS A 142 -12.25 -9.27 26.63
N VAL A 143 -11.66 -8.41 27.46
CA VAL A 143 -10.80 -7.30 27.00
C VAL A 143 -9.51 -7.82 26.35
N SER A 144 -8.92 -8.86 26.93
CA SER A 144 -7.69 -9.46 26.41
C SER A 144 -7.86 -10.01 24.99
N LYS A 145 -8.99 -10.67 24.69
CA LYS A 145 -9.34 -11.17 23.35
C LYS A 145 -9.54 -10.05 22.31
N ALA A 146 -10.15 -8.93 22.72
CA ALA A 146 -10.39 -7.78 21.82
C ALA A 146 -9.11 -6.99 21.50
N SER A 147 -8.06 -7.11 22.32
CA SER A 147 -6.82 -6.32 22.19
C SER A 147 -5.70 -6.97 21.35
N GLY A 148 -5.90 -8.17 20.80
CA GLY A 148 -4.95 -8.77 19.84
C GLY A 148 -3.54 -9.03 20.38
N GLY A 149 -3.39 -9.32 21.67
CA GLY A 149 -2.08 -9.61 22.28
C GLY A 149 -1.54 -10.98 21.89
N VAL A 150 -0.75 -11.05 20.82
CA VAL A 150 0.15 -12.19 20.54
C VAL A 150 1.38 -12.07 21.45
N PRO A 151 1.73 -13.09 22.27
CA PRO A 151 2.99 -13.08 23.01
C PRO A 151 4.18 -13.31 22.06
N PRO A 152 5.33 -12.64 22.26
CA PRO A 152 6.48 -12.76 21.37
C PRO A 152 7.14 -14.14 21.50
N SER A 153 7.11 -14.92 20.43
CA SER A 153 7.97 -16.09 20.26
C SER A 153 9.43 -15.62 20.10
N ASN A 154 10.28 -16.03 21.04
CA ASN A 154 11.73 -15.90 20.94
C ASN A 154 12.25 -16.78 19.79
N GLU A 155 12.39 -16.21 18.60
CA GLU A 155 13.21 -16.81 17.55
C GLU A 155 14.67 -16.41 17.75
N LYS A 156 15.50 -17.42 17.99
CA LYS A 156 16.94 -17.30 18.11
C LYS A 156 17.52 -17.06 16.72
N ASP A 157 18.26 -15.96 16.59
CA ASP A 157 19.15 -15.68 15.47
C ASP A 157 20.08 -16.87 15.16
N ALA A 158 19.84 -17.54 14.05
CA ALA A 158 20.80 -18.40 13.38
C ALA A 158 21.35 -17.66 12.17
N THR A 159 22.40 -16.87 12.39
CA THR A 159 23.13 -16.17 11.33
C THR A 159 23.94 -17.17 10.51
N SER A 160 23.45 -17.55 9.33
CA SER A 160 24.21 -18.30 8.31
C SER A 160 25.25 -17.38 7.67
N LYS A 161 26.54 -17.67 7.89
CA LYS A 161 27.67 -16.85 7.40
C LYS A 161 28.16 -17.25 5.99
N THR A 162 27.27 -17.48 5.03
CA THR A 162 27.68 -18.00 3.70
C THR A 162 27.37 -17.08 2.50
N GLU A 163 26.65 -15.96 2.64
CA GLU A 163 26.13 -15.23 1.45
C GLU A 163 26.93 -14.02 0.96
N LYS A 164 27.91 -13.51 1.71
CA LYS A 164 28.58 -12.22 1.37
C LYS A 164 29.28 -12.19 0.01
N SER A 165 29.73 -13.34 -0.51
CA SER A 165 30.49 -13.39 -1.78
C SER A 165 29.60 -13.44 -3.03
N ALA A 166 28.38 -13.99 -2.93
CA ALA A 166 27.44 -14.01 -4.05
C ALA A 166 26.80 -12.63 -4.21
N ASP A 167 26.43 -12.01 -3.08
CA ASP A 167 25.81 -10.69 -3.04
C ASP A 167 26.70 -9.60 -3.63
N GLY A 168 28.01 -9.64 -3.36
CA GLY A 168 28.95 -8.66 -3.93
C GLY A 168 29.05 -8.73 -5.46
N LYS A 169 28.98 -9.95 -6.03
CA LYS A 169 28.96 -10.13 -7.49
C LYS A 169 27.64 -9.69 -8.08
N LEU A 170 26.53 -10.00 -7.42
CA LEU A 170 25.19 -9.59 -7.82
C LEU A 170 25.08 -8.05 -7.84
N LEU A 171 25.48 -7.38 -6.76
CA LEU A 171 25.52 -5.91 -6.67
C LEU A 171 26.40 -5.29 -7.76
N SER A 172 27.55 -5.90 -8.06
CA SER A 172 28.41 -5.44 -9.15
C SER A 172 27.75 -5.58 -10.52
N LEU A 173 27.01 -6.67 -10.76
CA LEU A 173 26.27 -6.87 -12.00
C LEU A 173 25.09 -5.91 -12.11
N GLU A 174 24.34 -5.69 -11.04
CA GLU A 174 23.26 -4.69 -11.01
C GLU A 174 23.77 -3.29 -11.31
N HIS A 175 24.90 -2.89 -10.70
CA HIS A 175 25.47 -1.58 -10.98
C HIS A 175 25.93 -1.44 -12.44
N ARG A 176 26.50 -2.51 -13.01
CA ARG A 176 26.88 -2.55 -14.43
C ARG A 176 25.66 -2.50 -15.34
N LEU A 177 24.58 -3.22 -15.02
CA LEU A 177 23.32 -3.17 -15.77
C LEU A 177 22.71 -1.78 -15.74
N ARG A 178 22.60 -1.16 -14.56
CA ARG A 178 22.12 0.23 -14.43
C ARG A 178 22.95 1.23 -15.23
N ARG A 179 24.27 1.03 -15.28
CA ARG A 179 25.15 1.87 -16.12
C ARG A 179 24.86 1.68 -17.61
N ILE A 180 24.58 0.45 -18.04
CA ILE A 180 24.20 0.18 -19.44
C ILE A 180 22.84 0.80 -19.74
N GLU A 181 21.84 0.61 -18.87
CA GLU A 181 20.49 1.18 -19.00
C GLU A 181 20.51 2.71 -19.04
N THR A 182 21.32 3.37 -18.21
CA THR A 182 21.45 4.84 -18.24
C THR A 182 22.11 5.37 -19.50
N LEU A 183 22.99 4.60 -20.14
CA LEU A 183 23.64 5.00 -21.40
C LEU A 183 22.79 4.69 -22.62
N VAL A 184 22.11 3.55 -22.61
CA VAL A 184 21.39 2.99 -23.77
C VAL A 184 19.89 3.34 -23.74
N GLY A 185 19.35 3.64 -22.56
CA GLY A 185 17.93 3.81 -22.32
C GLY A 185 17.23 2.49 -21.96
N GLU A 186 15.93 2.59 -21.66
CA GLU A 186 15.08 1.43 -21.42
C GLU A 186 14.84 0.67 -22.73
N THR A 187 14.86 -0.67 -22.67
CA THR A 187 14.63 -1.51 -23.85
C THR A 187 13.13 -1.60 -24.10
N ASP A 188 12.57 -0.64 -24.83
CA ASP A 188 11.20 -0.71 -25.35
C ASP A 188 11.13 -1.75 -26.47
N THR A 189 10.31 -2.79 -26.31
CA THR A 189 10.07 -3.80 -27.37
C THR A 189 9.40 -3.22 -28.61
N CYS A 190 8.83 -2.01 -28.52
CA CYS A 190 8.21 -1.30 -29.62
C CYS A 190 9.19 -0.47 -30.46
N ARG A 191 10.47 -0.35 -30.04
CA ARG A 191 11.49 0.42 -30.77
C ARG A 191 12.39 -0.49 -31.60
N GLN A 192 12.81 0.01 -32.76
CA GLN A 192 13.77 -0.68 -33.63
C GLN A 192 15.09 -0.94 -32.87
N PRO A 193 15.75 -2.10 -33.07
CA PRO A 193 17.05 -2.38 -32.46
C PRO A 193 18.07 -1.27 -32.76
N ILE A 194 18.87 -0.91 -31.76
CA ILE A 194 19.87 0.18 -31.89
C ILE A 194 20.86 -0.10 -33.02
N ALA A 195 21.21 -1.36 -33.25
CA ALA A 195 22.07 -1.76 -34.36
C ALA A 195 21.50 -1.31 -35.72
N ASP A 196 20.25 -1.65 -35.98
CA ASP A 196 19.59 -1.32 -37.24
C ASP A 196 19.39 0.19 -37.40
N PHE A 197 19.09 0.90 -36.30
CA PHE A 197 18.99 2.36 -36.31
C PHE A 197 20.34 3.04 -36.63
N MET A 198 21.44 2.52 -36.07
CA MET A 198 22.79 3.02 -36.39
C MET A 198 23.17 2.73 -37.85
N GLU A 199 22.78 1.58 -38.39
CA GLU A 199 23.01 1.26 -39.81
C GLU A 199 22.20 2.18 -40.73
N ASP A 200 20.95 2.49 -40.38
CA ASP A 200 20.13 3.45 -41.12
C ASP A 200 20.72 4.88 -41.08
N ILE A 201 21.18 5.36 -39.92
CA ILE A 201 21.89 6.65 -39.83
C ILE A 201 23.14 6.63 -40.72
N ARG A 202 23.92 5.55 -40.67
CA ARG A 202 25.12 5.41 -41.49
C ARG A 202 24.77 5.49 -42.99
N PHE A 203 23.73 4.79 -43.42
CA PHE A 203 23.29 4.82 -44.81
C PHE A 203 22.85 6.23 -45.23
N ARG A 204 22.11 6.94 -44.35
CA ARG A 204 21.72 8.34 -44.58
C ARG A 204 22.91 9.29 -44.63
N LEU A 205 23.94 9.07 -43.83
CA LEU A 205 25.20 9.83 -43.89
C LEU A 205 25.96 9.58 -45.19
N ASP A 206 26.05 8.32 -45.62
CA ASP A 206 26.73 7.96 -46.87
C ASP A 206 26.00 8.53 -48.10
N ALA A 207 24.67 8.65 -48.04
CA ALA A 207 23.85 9.26 -49.09
C ALA A 207 23.83 10.80 -49.05
N LEU A 208 24.44 11.42 -48.03
CA LEU A 208 24.40 12.87 -47.84
C LEU A 208 25.33 13.59 -48.82
N ASN A 209 24.78 14.52 -49.61
CA ASN A 209 25.58 15.30 -50.55
C ASN A 209 26.16 16.54 -49.85
N PRO A 210 27.50 16.66 -49.74
CA PRO A 210 28.17 17.67 -48.91
C PRO A 210 27.87 19.11 -49.34
N SER A 211 27.57 19.35 -50.62
CA SER A 211 27.27 20.70 -51.12
C SER A 211 25.95 21.27 -50.59
N TYR A 212 24.95 20.43 -50.34
CA TYR A 212 23.70 20.86 -49.72
C TYR A 212 23.85 21.08 -48.21
N VAL A 213 24.75 20.34 -47.56
CA VAL A 213 25.04 20.47 -46.12
C VAL A 213 25.64 21.83 -45.82
N GLU A 214 26.67 22.25 -46.57
CA GLU A 214 27.31 23.56 -46.40
C GLU A 214 26.31 24.71 -46.64
N GLY A 215 25.43 24.57 -47.63
CA GLY A 215 24.33 25.51 -47.89
C GLY A 215 23.26 25.54 -46.78
N MET A 216 23.06 24.45 -46.05
CA MET A 216 22.16 24.39 -44.90
C MET A 216 22.81 24.93 -43.63
N GLU A 217 24.09 24.62 -43.38
CA GLU A 217 24.87 25.13 -42.25
C GLU A 217 24.96 26.65 -42.27
N THR A 218 25.24 27.25 -43.43
CA THR A 218 25.27 28.71 -43.59
C THR A 218 23.93 29.37 -43.26
N LYS A 219 22.81 28.80 -43.73
CA LYS A 219 21.47 29.28 -43.41
C LYS A 219 21.13 29.12 -41.93
N LEU A 220 21.50 27.99 -41.34
CA LEU A 220 21.26 27.69 -39.93
C LEU A 220 22.06 28.63 -39.02
N ASN A 221 23.34 28.87 -39.32
CA ASN A 221 24.17 29.85 -38.61
C ASN A 221 23.60 31.27 -38.72
N SER A 222 23.03 31.63 -39.88
CA SER A 222 22.32 32.91 -40.03
C SER A 222 21.07 32.99 -39.15
N LEU A 223 20.33 31.90 -38.99
CA LEU A 223 19.17 31.85 -38.09
C LEU A 223 19.56 31.92 -36.61
N ILE A 224 20.59 31.17 -36.20
CA ILE A 224 21.11 31.23 -34.82
C ILE A 224 21.56 32.66 -34.49
N SER A 225 22.31 33.29 -35.39
CA SER A 225 22.77 34.68 -35.20
C SER A 225 21.62 35.69 -35.09
N LYS A 226 20.47 35.40 -35.69
CA LYS A 226 19.26 36.23 -35.59
C LYS A 226 18.44 35.93 -34.34
N LEU A 227 18.61 34.75 -33.73
CA LEU A 227 17.94 34.36 -32.49
C LEU A 227 18.68 34.90 -31.26
N ASP A 228 20.00 35.03 -31.35
CA ASP A 228 20.86 35.62 -30.31
C ASP A 228 20.84 37.17 -30.28
N GLN A 229 20.14 37.82 -31.24
CA GLN A 229 19.89 39.27 -31.28
C GLN A 229 18.53 39.63 -30.68
#